data_AF-A0A7Y7PM31-F1
#
_entry.id   AF-A0A7Y7PM31-F1
#
_cell.length_a   1.000
_cell.length_b   1.000
_cell.length_c   1.000
_cell.angle_alpha   90.00
_cell.angle_beta   90.00
_cell.angle_gamma   90.00
#
_symmetry.space_group_name_H-M   'P 1'
#
loop_
_entity.id
_entity.type
_entity.pdbx_description
1 polymer ?
#
loop_
_entity_poly.entity_id
_entity_poly.type
_entity_poly.pdbx_seq_one_letter_code
_entity_poly.pdbx_strand_id
1 'polypeptide(L)'
;MFTAQQFSQLAAAAWSGPAASISVSATHYVATCGNSAHGFSISYHLGGAMYYGNAQCPFEAVATAVAAAAAAGVPVSRHKAHRAIARTAAALCGLPSIRVSFAWRARRHRIARRLAHV
;
A
#
# COMPACT_ATOMS: atom_id res chain seq x y z
N MET A 1 8.30 -0.78 -14.94
CA MET A 1 6.84 -0.88 -15.10
C MET A 1 6.30 -1.77 -13.99
N PHE A 2 5.24 -1.35 -13.30
CA PHE A 2 4.65 -2.09 -12.17
C PHE A 2 3.69 -3.16 -12.73
N THR A 3 3.95 -4.43 -12.47
CA THR A 3 3.15 -5.52 -13.05
C THR A 3 1.82 -5.70 -12.31
N ALA A 4 0.84 -6.31 -12.97
CA ALA A 4 -0.44 -6.66 -12.34
C ALA A 4 -0.22 -7.50 -11.06
N GLN A 5 0.73 -8.44 -11.10
CA GLN A 5 1.07 -9.27 -9.93
C GLN A 5 1.69 -8.46 -8.78
N GLN A 6 2.63 -7.56 -9.08
CA GLN A 6 3.20 -6.65 -8.06
C GLN A 6 2.13 -5.75 -7.45
N PHE A 7 1.15 -5.34 -8.25
CA PHE A 7 0.01 -4.57 -7.79
C PHE A 7 -0.93 -5.36 -6.88
N SER A 8 -1.24 -6.60 -7.22
CA SER A 8 -1.99 -7.49 -6.32
C SER A 8 -1.28 -7.72 -4.99
N GLN A 9 0.05 -7.88 -5.02
CA GLN A 9 0.85 -8.06 -3.81
C GLN A 9 0.87 -6.79 -2.93
N LEU A 10 1.00 -5.61 -3.55
CA LEU A 10 0.92 -4.33 -2.84
C LEU A 10 -0.47 -4.15 -2.22
N ALA A 11 -1.53 -4.40 -2.99
CA ALA A 11 -2.92 -4.31 -2.57
C ALA A 11 -3.20 -5.18 -1.34
N ALA A 12 -2.75 -6.43 -1.36
CA ALA A 12 -2.87 -7.35 -0.24
C ALA A 12 -2.05 -6.91 0.98
N ALA A 13 -0.82 -6.44 0.77
CA ALA A 13 0.06 -6.01 1.86
C ALA A 13 -0.42 -4.73 2.57
N ALA A 14 -1.05 -3.83 1.82
CA ALA A 14 -1.57 -2.57 2.33
C ALA A 14 -2.83 -2.74 3.18
N TRP A 15 -3.63 -3.79 2.91
CA TRP A 15 -4.83 -4.08 3.67
C TRP A 15 -4.50 -4.67 5.05
N SER A 16 -5.19 -4.20 6.08
CA SER A 16 -4.97 -4.67 7.46
C SER A 16 -6.18 -5.35 8.10
N GLY A 17 -7.33 -5.34 7.43
CA GLY A 17 -8.55 -5.93 7.94
C GLY A 17 -8.87 -7.28 7.28
N PRO A 18 -9.99 -7.91 7.65
CA PRO A 18 -10.58 -8.95 6.84
C PRO A 18 -10.99 -8.34 5.48
N ALA A 19 -10.70 -9.03 4.38
CA ALA A 19 -11.29 -8.76 3.06
C ALA A 19 -11.84 -10.08 2.55
N ALA A 20 -13.09 -10.08 2.07
CA ALA A 20 -13.68 -11.24 1.42
C ALA A 20 -13.01 -11.49 0.07
N SER A 21 -12.70 -10.42 -0.66
CA SER A 21 -11.91 -10.48 -1.88
C SER A 21 -11.21 -9.15 -2.15
N ILE A 22 -10.13 -9.22 -2.93
CA ILE A 22 -9.40 -8.07 -3.45
C ILE A 22 -9.39 -8.22 -4.97
N SER A 23 -9.98 -7.26 -5.67
CA SER A 23 -9.92 -7.21 -7.14
C SER A 23 -9.07 -6.03 -7.57
N VAL A 24 -8.16 -6.27 -8.50
CA VAL A 24 -7.15 -5.32 -8.95
C VAL A 24 -7.02 -5.41 -10.46
N SER A 25 -6.93 -4.26 -11.11
CA SER A 25 -6.75 -4.15 -12.56
C SER A 25 -5.67 -3.12 -12.86
N ALA A 26 -4.76 -3.48 -13.75
CA ALA A 26 -3.75 -2.60 -14.31
C ALA A 26 -3.96 -2.57 -15.82
N THR A 27 -4.29 -1.40 -16.35
CA THR A 27 -4.58 -1.18 -17.76
C THR A 27 -3.48 -0.34 -18.39
N HIS A 28 -3.04 -0.77 -19.57
CA HIS A 28 -2.19 0.02 -20.44
C HIS A 28 -2.94 0.21 -21.76
N TYR A 29 -3.15 1.47 -22.12
CA TYR A 29 -3.79 1.86 -23.36
C TYR A 29 -2.77 2.57 -24.25
N VAL A 30 -2.76 2.22 -25.53
CA VAL A 30 -1.99 2.93 -26.56
C VAL A 30 -2.96 3.33 -27.66
N ALA A 31 -3.11 4.63 -27.86
CA ALA A 31 -3.92 5.21 -28.93
C ALA A 31 -3.22 5.04 -30.27
N THR A 32 -4.01 5.03 -31.35
CA THR A 32 -3.52 5.01 -32.73
C THR A 32 -2.64 6.22 -33.08
N CYS A 33 -2.81 7.35 -32.39
CA CYS A 33 -1.97 8.55 -32.54
C CYS A 33 -0.65 8.49 -31.72
N GLY A 34 -0.36 7.37 -31.04
CA GLY A 34 0.86 7.18 -30.25
C GLY A 34 0.75 7.61 -28.78
N ASN A 35 -0.37 8.21 -28.36
CA ASN A 35 -0.59 8.54 -26.95
C ASN A 35 -0.75 7.28 -26.11
N SER A 36 0.00 7.13 -25.02
CA SER A 36 -0.16 6.03 -24.07
C SER A 36 -0.72 6.52 -22.73
N ALA A 37 -1.53 5.68 -22.09
CA ALA A 37 -2.08 5.93 -20.77
C ALA A 37 -2.00 4.67 -19.91
N HIS A 38 -1.72 4.86 -18.62
CA HIS A 38 -1.73 3.80 -17.62
C HIS A 38 -2.80 4.09 -16.58
N GLY A 39 -3.52 3.04 -16.18
CA GLY A 39 -4.55 3.12 -15.15
C GLY A 39 -4.42 1.95 -14.18
N PHE A 40 -4.60 2.23 -12.91
CA PHE A 40 -4.61 1.24 -11.85
C PHE A 40 -5.91 1.40 -11.07
N SER A 41 -6.65 0.30 -10.93
CA SER A 41 -7.87 0.29 -10.13
C SER A 41 -7.89 -0.89 -9.18
N ILE A 42 -8.46 -0.67 -8.00
CA ILE A 42 -8.53 -1.64 -6.92
C ILE A 42 -9.88 -1.56 -6.24
N SER A 43 -10.42 -2.71 -5.84
CA SER A 43 -11.60 -2.82 -5.00
C SER A 43 -11.36 -3.81 -3.87
N TYR A 44 -11.60 -3.37 -2.64
CA TYR A 44 -11.67 -4.22 -1.46
C TYR A 44 -13.14 -4.54 -1.16
N HIS A 45 -13.47 -5.83 -1.07
CA HIS A 45 -14.83 -6.29 -0.80
C HIS A 45 -14.92 -6.81 0.64
N LEU A 46 -15.84 -6.26 1.42
CA LEU A 46 -16.08 -6.68 2.81
C LEU A 46 -17.56 -6.49 3.17
N GLY A 47 -18.21 -7.55 3.65
CA GLY A 47 -19.58 -7.47 4.17
C GLY A 47 -20.62 -6.94 3.18
N GLY A 48 -20.44 -7.20 1.87
CA GLY A 48 -21.31 -6.68 0.81
C GLY A 48 -21.00 -5.25 0.35
N ALA A 49 -20.04 -4.56 0.97
CA ALA A 49 -19.58 -3.24 0.55
C ALA A 49 -18.30 -3.34 -0.31
N MET A 50 -18.15 -2.37 -1.22
CA MET A 50 -16.98 -2.23 -2.10
C MET A 50 -16.26 -0.90 -1.82
N TYR A 51 -14.98 -0.98 -1.50
CA TYR A 51 -14.11 0.20 -1.32
C TYR A 51 -13.15 0.31 -2.49
N TYR A 52 -13.40 1.30 -3.33
CA TYR A 52 -12.74 1.45 -4.63
C TYR A 52 -11.70 2.55 -4.64
N GLY A 53 -10.64 2.36 -5.42
CA GLY A 53 -9.65 3.37 -5.73
C GLY A 53 -9.19 3.24 -7.17
N ASN A 54 -8.96 4.37 -7.83
CA ASN A 54 -8.48 4.44 -9.22
C ASN A 54 -7.52 5.61 -9.34
N ALA A 55 -6.35 5.37 -9.92
CA ALA A 55 -5.40 6.41 -10.25
C ALA A 55 -4.44 5.97 -11.37
N GLN A 56 -3.67 6.92 -11.90
CA GLN A 56 -2.54 6.62 -12.78
C GLN A 56 -1.35 6.01 -12.03
N CYS A 57 -1.27 6.25 -10.71
CA CYS A 57 -0.24 5.71 -9.84
C CYS A 57 -0.78 4.52 -9.01
N PRO A 58 -0.11 3.35 -9.00
CA PRO A 58 -0.60 2.19 -8.25
C PRO A 58 -0.65 2.45 -6.73
N PHE A 59 0.26 3.28 -6.21
CA PHE A 59 0.29 3.62 -4.78
C PHE A 59 -0.90 4.50 -4.38
N GLU A 60 -1.29 5.41 -5.25
CA GLU A 60 -2.42 6.31 -5.04
C GLU A 60 -3.74 5.56 -5.11
N ALA A 61 -3.89 4.64 -6.08
CA ALA A 61 -5.08 3.79 -6.17
C ALA A 61 -5.29 2.97 -4.87
N VAL A 62 -4.22 2.42 -4.29
CA VAL A 62 -4.28 1.71 -3.00
C VAL A 62 -4.60 2.65 -1.84
N ALA A 63 -3.93 3.81 -1.78
CA ALA A 63 -4.14 4.77 -0.70
C ALA A 63 -5.58 5.32 -0.68
N THR A 64 -6.13 5.63 -1.84
CA THR A 64 -7.52 6.13 -1.99
C THR A 64 -8.53 5.07 -1.56
N ALA A 65 -8.37 3.81 -1.99
CA ALA A 65 -9.26 2.72 -1.58
C ALA A 65 -9.21 2.43 -0.07
N VAL A 66 -8.02 2.43 0.54
CA VAL A 66 -7.87 2.26 2.00
C VAL A 66 -8.44 3.47 2.75
N ALA A 67 -8.27 4.68 2.22
CA ALA A 67 -8.84 5.88 2.82
C ALA A 67 -10.38 5.84 2.80
N ALA A 68 -10.98 5.37 1.71
CA ALA A 68 -12.42 5.17 1.57
C ALA A 68 -12.95 4.12 2.56
N ALA A 69 -12.28 2.97 2.69
CA ALA A 69 -12.63 1.95 3.69
C ALA A 69 -12.55 2.49 5.13
N ALA A 70 -11.49 3.25 5.45
CA ALA A 70 -11.36 3.87 6.77
C ALA A 70 -12.46 4.91 7.03
N ALA A 71 -12.86 5.69 6.03
CA ALA A 71 -13.93 6.67 6.15
C ALA A 71 -15.30 6.01 6.38
N ALA A 72 -15.49 4.80 5.85
CA ALA A 72 -16.68 3.98 6.10
C ALA A 72 -16.65 3.22 7.44
N GLY A 73 -15.65 3.46 8.30
CA GLY A 73 -15.57 2.84 9.62
C GLY A 73 -15.03 1.40 9.62
N VAL A 74 -14.49 0.91 8.49
CA VAL A 74 -13.82 -0.40 8.47
C VAL A 74 -12.55 -0.34 9.32
N PRO A 75 -12.23 -1.38 10.12
CA PRO A 75 -11.02 -1.42 10.94
C PRO A 75 -9.75 -1.65 10.10
N VAL A 76 -9.44 -0.70 9.22
CA VAL A 76 -8.22 -0.64 8.42
C VAL A 76 -7.22 0.38 8.96
N SER A 77 -5.93 0.08 8.81
CA SER A 77 -4.83 0.94 9.26
C SER A 77 -4.22 1.68 8.07
N ARG A 78 -4.55 2.98 7.96
CA ARG A 78 -3.89 3.88 6.99
C ARG A 78 -2.37 3.87 7.17
N HIS A 79 -1.89 3.83 8.42
CA HIS A 79 -0.46 3.75 8.70
C HIS A 79 0.18 2.47 8.13
N LYS A 80 -0.46 1.30 8.28
CA LYS A 80 0.04 0.05 7.69
C LYS A 80 0.08 0.14 6.16
N ALA A 81 -0.98 0.69 5.56
CA ALA A 81 -1.04 0.90 4.11
C ALA A 81 0.09 1.80 3.60
N HIS A 82 0.28 2.98 4.22
CA HIS A 82 1.40 3.88 3.88
C HIS A 82 2.76 3.20 4.05
N ARG A 83 2.94 2.39 5.10
CA ARG A 83 4.19 1.67 5.34
C ARG A 83 4.43 0.56 4.30
N ALA A 84 3.38 -0.12 3.83
CA ALA A 84 3.49 -1.09 2.75
C ALA A 84 3.88 -0.38 1.44
N ILE A 85 3.18 0.71 1.11
CA ILE A 85 3.49 1.57 -0.05
C ILE A 85 4.95 2.03 -0.02
N ALA A 86 5.39 2.63 1.08
CA ALA A 86 6.75 3.15 1.21
C ALA A 86 7.82 2.06 1.07
N ARG A 87 7.58 0.85 1.63
CA ARG A 87 8.50 -0.28 1.46
C ARG A 87 8.55 -0.77 0.03
N THR A 88 7.41 -0.87 -0.64
CA THR A 88 7.36 -1.32 -2.05
C THR A 88 8.03 -0.29 -2.95
N ALA A 89 7.76 1.00 -2.76
CA ALA A 89 8.44 2.07 -3.49
C ALA A 89 9.96 2.01 -3.28
N ALA A 90 10.42 1.86 -2.03
CA ALA A 90 11.84 1.71 -1.73
C ALA A 90 12.47 0.48 -2.42
N ALA A 91 11.77 -0.66 -2.43
CA ALA A 91 12.24 -1.87 -3.10
C ALA A 91 12.35 -1.69 -4.62
N LEU A 92 11.41 -0.98 -5.26
CA LEU A 92 11.48 -0.65 -6.68
C LEU A 92 12.64 0.30 -7.01
N CYS A 93 12.97 1.21 -6.09
CA CYS A 93 14.13 2.10 -6.21
C CYS A 93 15.47 1.40 -5.91
N GLY A 94 15.47 0.08 -5.67
CA GLY A 94 16.69 -0.68 -5.33
C GLY A 94 17.25 -0.35 -3.94
N LEU A 95 16.49 0.36 -3.09
CA LEU A 95 16.94 0.66 -1.74
C LEU A 95 16.93 -0.65 -0.93
N PRO A 96 18.01 -0.93 -0.17
CA PRO A 96 18.04 -2.08 0.70
C PRO A 96 16.87 -1.96 1.68
N SER A 97 16.05 -3.02 1.76
CA SER A 97 14.98 -3.06 2.76
C SER A 97 15.66 -2.89 4.11
N ILE A 98 15.47 -1.73 4.77
CA ILE A 98 15.97 -1.49 6.11
C ILE A 98 15.15 -2.39 7.03
N ARG A 99 15.56 -3.66 7.11
CA ARG A 99 15.08 -4.57 8.14
C ARG A 99 15.58 -3.97 9.43
N VAL A 100 14.64 -3.46 10.22
CA VAL A 100 14.92 -2.98 11.57
C VAL A 100 15.46 -4.17 12.35
N SER A 101 16.79 -4.28 12.40
CA SER A 101 17.49 -5.39 13.01
C SER A 101 17.18 -5.42 14.51
N PHE A 102 17.31 -6.59 15.13
CA PHE A 102 17.17 -6.72 16.58
C PHE A 102 18.07 -5.71 17.31
N ALA A 103 19.31 -5.54 16.82
CA ALA A 103 20.25 -4.56 17.34
C ALA A 103 19.72 -3.11 17.28
N TRP A 104 19.07 -2.71 16.18
CA TRP A 104 18.49 -1.37 16.06
C TRP A 104 17.31 -1.18 17.01
N ARG A 105 16.43 -2.18 17.15
CA ARG A 105 15.31 -2.13 18.10
C ARG A 105 15.82 -2.04 19.54
N ALA A 106 16.79 -2.88 19.90
CA ALA A 106 17.41 -2.87 21.23
C ALA A 106 18.05 -1.50 21.53
N ARG A 107 18.76 -0.92 20.56
CA ARG A 107 19.36 0.42 20.70
C ARG A 107 18.30 1.51 20.90
N ARG A 108 17.22 1.49 20.10
CA ARG A 108 16.10 2.43 20.25
C ARG A 108 15.42 2.31 21.62
N HIS A 109 15.17 1.09 22.10
CA HIS A 109 14.60 0.88 23.44
C HIS A 109 15.53 1.37 24.55
N ARG A 110 16.85 1.14 24.42
CA ARG A 110 17.84 1.62 25.39
C ARG A 110 17.91 3.15 25.43
N ILE A 111 17.83 3.84 24.28
CA ILE A 111 17.78 5.30 24.21
C ILE A 111 16.49 5.85 24.81
N ALA A 112 15.34 5.28 24.45
CA ALA A 112 14.05 5.71 24.99
C ALA A 112 13.98 5.57 26.52
N ARG A 113 14.55 4.49 27.09
CA ARG A 113 14.66 4.34 28.55
C ARG A 113 15.58 5.38 29.18
N ARG A 114 16.71 5.73 28.54
CA ARG A 114 17.61 6.77 29.05
C ARG A 114 16.96 8.15 29.07
N LEU A 115 16.16 8.48 28.05
CA LEU A 115 15.43 9.75 27.96
C LEU A 115 14.24 9.83 28.92
N ALA A 116 13.73 8.70 29.42
CA ALA A 116 12.65 8.66 30.40
C ALA A 116 13.12 8.76 31.86
N HIS A 117 14.44 8.70 32.10
CA HIS A 117 15.07 8.82 33.41
C HIS A 117 15.85 10.14 33.58
N VAL A 118 15.70 11.07 32.64
CA VAL A 118 16.13 12.47 32.72
C VAL A 118 14.89 13.33 32.85
#